data_AF-A0A2V9RU12-F1
#
_entry.id   AF-A0A2V9RU12-F1
#
_cell.length_a   1.000
_cell.length_b   1.000
_cell.length_c   1.000
_cell.angle_alpha   90.00
_cell.angle_beta   90.00
_cell.angle_gamma   90.00
#
_symmetry.space_group_name_H-M   'P 1'
#
loop_
_entity.id
_entity.type
_entity.pdbx_description
1 polymer ?
#
loop_
_entity_poly.entity_id
_entity_poly.type
_entity_poly.pdbx_seq_one_letter_code
_entity_poly.pdbx_strand_id
1 'polypeptide(L)'
;ELSDRAKAEHDLKKAAKDLGAAVKTSDFVLPDGQVPDIGSMAGGASVAFSMKPGDVSGPIVNGNTGVVLVVNEKQDPTPQEFEAKKDQVRDSLLQSKQQEMFGLFVTNLRTDMEKSGKIKINREEMNNLTKSREEG
;
A
#
# COMPACT_ATOMS: atom_id res chain seq x y z
N GLU A 1 -13.36 -13.05 12.98
CA GLU A 1 -14.15 -12.96 14.23
C GLU A 1 -14.33 -11.53 14.73
N LEU A 2 -13.29 -10.80 15.18
CA LEU A 2 -13.47 -9.41 15.66
C LEU A 2 -14.09 -8.47 14.61
N SER A 3 -13.59 -8.48 13.37
CA SER A 3 -14.15 -7.69 12.27
C SER A 3 -15.62 -8.04 12.01
N ASP A 4 -15.94 -9.33 11.97
CA ASP A 4 -17.29 -9.81 11.61
C ASP A 4 -18.30 -9.43 12.71
N ARG A 5 -17.90 -9.57 13.97
CA ARG A 5 -18.71 -9.17 15.13
C ARG A 5 -18.89 -7.66 15.21
N ALA A 6 -17.82 -6.89 15.02
CA ALA A 6 -17.89 -5.43 14.99
C ALA A 6 -18.79 -4.91 13.85
N LYS A 7 -18.78 -5.58 12.69
CA LYS A 7 -19.71 -5.27 11.58
C LYS A 7 -21.15 -5.63 11.90
N ALA A 8 -21.40 -6.81 12.48
CA ALA A 8 -22.75 -7.26 12.82
C ALA A 8 -23.39 -6.41 13.93
N GLU A 9 -22.58 -5.96 14.90
CA GLU A 9 -23.06 -5.18 16.04
C GLU A 9 -22.98 -3.66 15.80
N HIS A 10 -22.35 -3.21 14.70
CA HIS A 10 -21.97 -1.82 14.45
C HIS A 10 -21.26 -1.14 15.64
N ASP A 11 -20.59 -1.94 16.48
CA ASP A 11 -19.94 -1.48 17.70
C ASP A 11 -18.62 -2.23 17.90
N LEU A 12 -17.52 -1.60 17.48
CA LEU A 12 -16.17 -2.13 17.67
C LEU A 12 -15.80 -2.22 19.17
N LYS A 13 -16.27 -1.30 20.02
CA LYS A 13 -15.93 -1.29 21.45
C LYS A 13 -16.54 -2.49 22.16
N LYS A 14 -17.80 -2.79 21.85
CA LYS A 14 -18.48 -3.97 22.39
C LYS A 14 -17.87 -5.27 21.87
N ALA A 15 -17.64 -5.37 20.57
CA ALA A 15 -16.99 -6.55 19.99
C ALA A 15 -15.56 -6.77 20.53
N ALA A 16 -14.80 -5.70 20.75
CA ALA A 16 -13.47 -5.77 21.35
C ALA A 16 -13.52 -6.23 22.81
N LYS A 17 -14.45 -5.68 23.62
CA LYS A 17 -14.66 -6.10 25.01
C LYS A 17 -14.99 -7.58 25.12
N ASP A 18 -15.88 -8.06 24.26
CA ASP A 18 -16.33 -9.46 24.27
C ASP A 18 -15.20 -10.44 23.88
N LEU A 19 -14.21 -9.98 23.13
CA LEU A 19 -13.05 -10.76 22.69
C LEU A 19 -11.77 -10.45 23.48
N GLY A 20 -11.84 -9.61 24.53
CA GLY A 20 -10.68 -9.21 25.33
C GLY A 20 -9.64 -8.38 24.57
N ALA A 21 -10.02 -7.75 23.46
CA ALA A 21 -9.15 -6.90 22.65
C ALA A 21 -9.08 -5.47 23.21
N ALA A 22 -7.90 -4.84 23.10
CA ALA A 22 -7.71 -3.46 23.49
C ALA A 22 -8.25 -2.50 22.41
N VAL A 23 -8.97 -1.46 22.81
CA VAL A 23 -9.41 -0.38 21.92
C VAL A 23 -8.50 0.82 22.13
N LYS A 24 -7.88 1.30 21.05
CA LYS A 24 -7.07 2.53 21.02
C LYS A 24 -7.60 3.47 19.95
N THR A 25 -7.25 4.75 20.06
CA THR A 25 -7.60 5.78 19.08
C THR A 25 -6.33 6.54 18.71
N SER A 26 -6.17 6.83 17.43
CA SER A 26 -5.07 7.65 16.92
C SER A 26 -5.55 9.08 16.66
N ASP A 27 -4.59 10.00 16.55
CA ASP A 27 -4.81 11.27 15.89
C ASP A 27 -5.01 11.08 14.38
N PHE A 28 -5.27 12.18 13.66
CA PHE A 28 -5.29 12.15 12.20
C PHE A 28 -3.95 11.67 11.65
N VAL A 29 -4.03 10.77 10.68
CA VAL A 29 -2.87 10.16 10.04
C VAL A 29 -2.96 10.34 8.53
N LEU A 30 -1.84 10.65 7.90
CA LEU A 30 -1.72 10.75 6.46
C LEU A 30 -1.56 9.35 5.81
N PRO A 31 -1.86 9.20 4.50
CA PRO A 31 -1.69 7.92 3.80
C PRO A 31 -0.30 7.29 3.87
N ASP A 32 0.75 8.10 3.99
CA ASP A 32 2.15 7.71 4.16
C ASP A 32 2.61 7.70 5.62
N GLY A 33 1.70 7.96 6.56
CA GLY A 33 1.97 8.02 7.99
C GLY A 33 2.08 6.64 8.66
N GLN A 34 2.31 6.69 9.98
CA GLN A 34 2.36 5.52 10.85
C GLN A 34 1.47 5.71 12.06
N VAL A 35 0.85 4.61 12.51
CA VAL A 35 0.11 4.58 13.77
C VAL A 35 0.74 3.55 14.71
N PRO A 36 0.97 3.87 16.00
CA PRO A 36 1.42 2.89 16.98
C PRO A 36 0.56 1.61 16.96
N ASP A 37 1.20 0.46 17.14
CA ASP A 37 0.60 -0.90 17.11
C ASP A 37 0.02 -1.38 15.76
N ILE A 38 -0.25 -0.47 14.81
CA ILE A 38 -0.70 -0.80 13.43
C ILE A 38 0.48 -0.78 12.46
N GLY A 39 1.43 0.14 12.65
CA GLY A 39 2.56 0.37 11.76
C GLY A 39 2.23 1.29 10.58
N SER A 40 2.80 0.99 9.41
CA SER A 40 2.65 1.81 8.19
C SER A 40 1.21 1.79 7.66
N MET A 41 0.69 2.98 7.36
CA MET A 41 -0.63 3.17 6.79
C MET A 41 -0.68 2.95 5.26
N ALA A 42 0.48 2.90 4.60
CA ALA A 42 0.57 2.64 3.16
C ALA A 42 0.38 1.16 2.78
N GLY A 43 0.46 0.24 3.75
CA GLY A 43 0.35 -1.21 3.55
C GLY A 43 -1.08 -1.71 3.68
N GLY A 44 -1.28 -2.80 4.44
CA GLY A 44 -2.60 -3.41 4.66
C GLY A 44 -3.62 -2.46 5.32
N ALA A 45 -3.16 -1.44 6.05
CA ALA A 45 -4.02 -0.42 6.66
C ALA A 45 -4.50 0.68 5.69
N SER A 46 -4.02 0.69 4.44
CA SER A 46 -4.40 1.69 3.42
C SER A 46 -5.90 1.70 3.10
N VAL A 47 -6.60 0.60 3.38
CA VAL A 47 -8.06 0.49 3.25
C VAL A 47 -8.80 1.54 4.08
N ALA A 48 -8.22 2.04 5.18
CA ALA A 48 -8.84 3.07 6.00
C ALA A 48 -9.14 4.37 5.23
N PHE A 49 -8.36 4.71 4.20
CA PHE A 49 -8.54 5.96 3.44
C PHE A 49 -9.65 5.90 2.38
N SER A 50 -10.12 4.68 2.03
CA SER A 50 -11.27 4.46 1.14
C SER A 50 -12.58 4.22 1.88
N MET A 51 -12.51 4.01 3.21
CA MET A 51 -13.66 3.77 4.08
C MET A 51 -14.37 5.09 4.46
N LYS A 52 -15.66 4.99 4.79
CA LYS A 52 -16.45 6.09 5.35
C LYS A 52 -16.34 6.12 6.87
N PRO A 53 -16.55 7.28 7.52
CA PRO A 53 -16.70 7.33 8.97
C PRO A 53 -17.77 6.34 9.47
N GLY A 54 -17.40 5.54 10.48
CA GLY A 54 -18.23 4.46 11.04
C GLY A 54 -18.02 3.09 10.39
N ASP A 55 -17.36 2.99 9.23
CA ASP A 55 -17.09 1.70 8.60
C ASP A 55 -16.05 0.91 9.41
N VAL A 56 -16.27 -0.40 9.49
CA VAL A 56 -15.35 -1.36 10.13
C VAL A 56 -14.53 -2.07 9.06
N SER A 57 -13.21 -2.10 9.21
CA SER A 57 -12.32 -2.75 8.25
C SER A 57 -12.43 -4.28 8.32
N GLY A 58 -11.87 -4.96 7.32
CA GLY A 58 -11.46 -6.36 7.51
C GLY A 58 -10.28 -6.47 8.50
N PRO A 59 -9.89 -7.69 8.89
CA PRO A 59 -8.69 -7.89 9.69
C PRO A 59 -7.45 -7.44 8.90
N ILE A 60 -6.64 -6.60 9.51
CA ILE A 60 -5.36 -6.15 8.99
C ILE A 60 -4.28 -6.86 9.80
N VAL A 61 -3.39 -7.58 9.11
CA VAL A 61 -2.31 -8.32 9.76
C VAL A 61 -1.00 -7.57 9.49
N ASN A 62 -0.30 -7.19 10.56
CA ASN A 62 1.04 -6.65 10.47
C ASN A 62 1.98 -7.44 11.40
N GLY A 63 2.82 -8.28 10.81
CA GLY A 63 3.65 -9.24 11.55
C GLY A 63 2.77 -10.22 12.35
N ASN A 64 2.97 -10.27 13.66
CA ASN A 64 2.23 -11.13 14.58
C ASN A 64 0.94 -10.49 15.15
N THR A 65 0.65 -9.22 14.81
CA THR A 65 -0.49 -8.50 15.36
C THR A 65 -1.60 -8.35 14.32
N GLY A 66 -2.81 -8.79 14.68
CA GLY A 66 -4.03 -8.56 13.92
C GLY A 66 -4.82 -7.38 14.49
N VAL A 67 -5.18 -6.41 13.65
CA VAL A 67 -5.94 -5.22 14.04
C VAL A 67 -7.21 -5.09 13.19
N VAL A 68 -8.24 -4.47 13.77
CA VAL A 68 -9.47 -4.06 13.08
C VAL A 68 -9.65 -2.57 13.33
N LEU A 69 -9.93 -1.82 12.27
CA LEU A 69 -10.03 -0.37 12.31
C LEU A 69 -11.48 0.06 12.13
N VAL A 70 -11.84 1.17 12.77
CA VAL A 70 -13.02 1.96 12.43
C VAL A 70 -12.56 3.38 12.14
N VAL A 71 -13.02 3.95 11.04
CA VAL A 71 -12.75 5.35 10.71
C VAL A 71 -13.68 6.21 11.56
N ASN A 72 -13.13 7.02 12.45
CA ASN A 72 -13.96 7.94 13.25
C ASN A 72 -14.28 9.22 12.47
N GLU A 73 -13.29 9.77 11.79
CA GLU A 73 -13.39 11.00 11.03
C GLU A 73 -12.45 10.94 9.82
N LYS A 74 -12.83 11.63 8.74
CA LYS A 74 -12.01 11.81 7.54
C LYS A 74 -11.98 13.29 7.19
N GLN A 75 -10.77 13.83 7.01
CA GLN A 75 -10.55 15.20 6.57
C GLN A 75 -10.09 15.20 5.13
N ASP A 76 -10.93 15.76 4.26
CA ASP A 76 -10.55 16.00 2.86
C ASP A 76 -9.73 17.29 2.78
N PRO A 77 -8.75 17.37 1.87
CA PRO A 77 -8.00 18.59 1.63
C PRO A 77 -8.93 19.72 1.22
N THR A 78 -8.67 20.93 1.72
CA THR A 78 -9.40 22.12 1.29
C THR A 78 -9.14 22.41 -0.20
N PRO A 79 -10.05 23.10 -0.90
CA PRO A 79 -9.81 23.53 -2.28
C PRO A 79 -8.50 24.32 -2.44
N GLN A 80 -8.14 25.13 -1.45
CA GLN A 80 -6.91 25.92 -1.45
C GLN A 80 -5.66 25.04 -1.36
N GLU A 81 -5.65 24.05 -0.46
CA GLU A 81 -4.55 23.09 -0.34
C GLU A 81 -4.42 22.22 -1.58
N PHE A 82 -5.55 21.85 -2.19
CA PHE A 82 -5.57 21.10 -3.44
C PHE A 82 -4.96 21.92 -4.57
N GLU A 83 -5.44 23.13 -4.82
CA GLU A 83 -4.91 23.97 -5.91
C GLU A 83 -3.42 24.29 -5.70
N ALA A 84 -2.96 24.48 -4.46
CA ALA A 84 -1.54 24.69 -4.16
C ALA A 84 -0.65 23.48 -4.51
N LYS A 85 -1.18 22.26 -4.50
CA LYS A 85 -0.41 21.02 -4.77
C LYS A 85 -0.74 20.36 -6.11
N LYS A 86 -1.75 20.85 -6.81
CA LYS A 86 -2.31 20.23 -8.02
C LYS A 86 -1.26 20.00 -9.12
N ASP A 87 -0.45 21.01 -9.41
CA ASP A 87 0.58 20.90 -10.45
C ASP A 87 1.68 19.91 -10.05
N GLN A 88 2.12 19.95 -8.78
CA GLN A 88 3.08 18.99 -8.25
C GLN A 88 2.56 17.54 -8.34
N VAL A 89 1.30 17.32 -7.95
CA VAL A 89 0.66 15.98 -8.04
C VAL A 89 0.56 15.53 -9.50
N ARG A 90 0.17 16.44 -10.40
CA ARG A 90 0.10 16.17 -11.84
C ARG A 90 1.45 15.76 -12.41
N ASP A 91 2.51 16.51 -12.11
CA ASP A 91 3.84 16.26 -12.65
C ASP A 91 4.42 14.95 -12.13
N SER A 92 4.23 14.65 -10.83
CA SER A 92 4.62 13.36 -10.24
C SER A 92 3.90 12.19 -10.92
N LEU A 93 2.59 12.30 -11.16
CA LEU A 93 1.82 11.28 -11.86
C LEU A 93 2.26 11.11 -13.31
N LEU A 94 2.57 12.20 -14.01
CA LEU A 94 3.09 12.16 -15.38
C LEU A 94 4.43 11.45 -15.43
N GLN A 95 5.36 11.80 -14.54
CA GLN A 95 6.68 11.18 -14.44
C GLN A 95 6.56 9.69 -14.14
N SER A 96 5.72 9.30 -13.18
CA SER A 96 5.49 7.89 -12.84
C SER A 96 4.98 7.09 -14.04
N LYS A 97 3.99 7.61 -14.78
CA LYS A 97 3.45 6.97 -15.98
C LYS A 97 4.48 6.86 -17.10
N GLN A 98 5.29 7.89 -17.30
CA GLN A 98 6.35 7.86 -18.30
C GLN A 98 7.39 6.79 -17.99
N GLN A 99 7.82 6.67 -16.73
CA GLN A 99 8.77 5.63 -16.31
C GLN A 99 8.20 4.22 -16.48
N GLU A 100 6.95 4.00 -16.09
CA GLU A 100 6.24 2.73 -16.28
C GLU A 100 6.18 2.35 -17.77
N MET A 101 5.77 3.28 -18.62
CA MET A 101 5.67 3.05 -20.06
C MET A 101 7.02 2.81 -20.73
N PHE A 102 8.04 3.57 -20.32
CA PHE A 102 9.39 3.35 -20.82
C PHE A 102 9.94 1.98 -20.41
N GLY A 103 9.73 1.56 -19.15
CA GLY A 103 10.13 0.24 -18.68
C GLY A 103 9.47 -0.90 -19.46
N LEU A 104 8.17 -0.79 -19.71
CA LEU A 104 7.43 -1.76 -20.53
C LEU A 104 7.90 -1.76 -21.99
N PHE A 105 8.11 -0.58 -22.58
CA PHE A 105 8.65 -0.45 -23.92
C PHE A 105 10.02 -1.12 -24.07
N VAL A 106 10.97 -0.83 -23.17
CA VAL A 106 12.32 -1.41 -23.20
C VAL A 106 12.27 -2.93 -23.02
N THR A 107 11.41 -3.42 -22.11
CA THR A 107 11.22 -4.86 -21.88
C THR A 107 10.72 -5.57 -23.14
N ASN A 108 9.71 -5.00 -23.80
CA ASN A 108 9.16 -5.57 -25.03
C ASN A 108 10.17 -5.50 -26.18
N LEU A 109 10.82 -4.35 -26.38
CA LEU A 109 11.84 -4.18 -27.40
C LEU A 109 12.99 -5.19 -27.24
N ARG A 110 13.50 -5.35 -26.02
CA ARG A 110 14.53 -6.33 -25.71
C ARG A 110 14.06 -7.74 -26.05
N THR A 111 12.86 -8.11 -25.63
CA THR A 111 12.27 -9.43 -25.91
C THR A 111 12.18 -9.70 -27.42
N ASP A 112 11.75 -8.72 -28.20
CA ASP A 112 11.63 -8.85 -29.66
C ASP A 112 12.99 -8.91 -30.35
N MET A 113 13.97 -8.14 -29.86
CA MET A 113 15.34 -8.20 -30.35
C MET A 113 16.05 -9.51 -30.02
N GLU A 114 15.77 -10.11 -28.85
CA GLU A 114 16.24 -11.46 -28.50
C GLU A 114 15.60 -12.51 -29.42
N LYS A 115 14.27 -12.47 -29.61
CA LYS A 115 13.55 -13.40 -30.51
C LYS A 115 14.02 -13.32 -31.96
N SER A 116 14.26 -12.12 -32.45
CA SER A 116 14.78 -11.89 -33.80
C SER A 116 16.29 -12.13 -33.95
N GLY A 117 16.97 -12.51 -32.86
CA GLY A 117 18.41 -12.81 -32.85
C GLY A 117 19.33 -11.60 -32.95
N LYS A 118 18.77 -10.37 -32.88
CA LYS A 118 19.51 -9.10 -32.90
C LYS A 118 20.22 -8.82 -31.56
N ILE A 119 19.67 -9.33 -30.46
CA ILE A 119 20.35 -9.40 -29.16
C ILE A 119 20.62 -10.87 -28.86
N LYS A 120 21.86 -11.18 -28.46
CA LYS A 120 22.26 -12.50 -27.98
C LYS A 120 22.73 -12.36 -26.54
N ILE A 121 22.09 -13.10 -25.64
CA ILE A 121 22.48 -13.16 -24.24
C ILE A 121 23.28 -14.43 -24.02
N ASN A 122 24.52 -14.29 -23.55
CA ASN A 122 25.29 -15.42 -23.04
C ASN A 122 24.70 -15.82 -21.68
N ARG A 123 23.85 -16.84 -21.68
CA ARG A 123 23.17 -17.32 -20.47
C ARG A 123 24.13 -17.96 -19.46
N GLU A 124 25.24 -18.52 -19.92
CA GLU A 124 26.24 -19.14 -19.06
C GLU A 124 26.93 -18.10 -18.17
N GLU A 125 27.38 -17.00 -18.77
CA GLU A 125 28.03 -15.91 -18.04
C GLU A 125 27.06 -15.18 -17.09
N MET A 126 25.81 -14.97 -17.52
CA MET A 126 24.76 -14.38 -16.67
C MET A 126 24.48 -15.22 -15.42
N ASN A 127 24.51 -16.55 -15.54
CA ASN A 127 24.32 -17.45 -14.41
C ASN A 127 25.50 -17.38 -13.42
N ASN A 128 26.74 -17.29 -13.92
CA ASN A 128 27.93 -17.15 -13.08
C ASN A 128 27.92 -15.84 -12.29
N LEU A 129 27.55 -14.72 -12.93
CA LEU A 129 27.43 -13.42 -12.28
C LEU A 129 26.36 -13.39 -11.18
N THR A 130 25.23 -14.06 -11.40
CA THR A 130 24.13 -14.11 -10.41
C THR A 130 24.50 -14.96 -9.20
N LYS A 131 25.16 -16.11 -9.40
CA LYS A 131 25.65 -16.98 -8.32
C LYS A 131 26.72 -16.30 -7.46
N SER A 132 27.68 -15.60 -8.08
CA SER A 132 28.75 -14.90 -7.36
C SER A 132 28.26 -13.80 -6.42
N ARG A 133 27.03 -13.30 -6.63
CA ARG A 133 26.41 -12.24 -5.84
C ARG A 133 25.63 -12.75 -4.62
N GLU A 134 25.30 -14.04 -4.58
CA GLU A 134 24.60 -14.69 -3.46
C GLU A 134 25.58 -15.31 -2.44
N GLU A 135 26.85 -15.49 -2.82
CA GLU A 135 27.90 -16.13 -1.99
C GLU A 135 28.84 -15.13 -1.28
N GLY A 136 28.56 -13.82 -1.32
CA GLY A 136 29.34 -12.77 -0.65
C GLY A 136 28.48 -11.86 0.22
#